data_AF-A0A1S8B7L3-F1
#
_entry.id   AF-A0A1S8B7L3-F1
#
_cell.length_a   1.000
_cell.length_b   1.000
_cell.length_c   1.000
_cell.angle_alpha   90.00
_cell.angle_beta   90.00
_cell.angle_gamma   90.00
#
_symmetry.space_group_name_H-M   'P 1'
#
loop_
_entity.id
_entity.type
_entity.pdbx_description
1 polymer ?
#
loop_
_entity_poly.entity_id
_entity_poly.type
_entity_poly.pdbx_seq_one_letter_code
_entity_poly.pdbx_strand_id
1 'polypeptide(L)'
;MLVFAPTSSESIDTVINVFNFIAYQFRDTKGRKTLPVVIVANKVDLELPEEQFANLQRGATFAKERGIPYFETSALTEKGIDDAFTGMAERIVAWKKEMQKEPDDLFKKLKRKLQGK
;
A
#
# COMPACT_ATOMS: atom_id res chain seq x y z
N MET A 1 -3.01 -3.08 6.25
CA MET A 1 -1.63 -2.72 6.60
C MET A 1 -0.80 -4.00 6.57
N LEU A 2 0.33 -4.02 5.87
CA LEU A 2 1.24 -5.16 5.82
C LEU A 2 2.54 -4.78 6.52
N VAL A 3 2.97 -5.57 7.49
CA VAL A 3 4.05 -5.22 8.41
C VAL A 3 5.18 -6.24 8.31
N PHE A 4 6.42 -5.77 8.22
CA PHE A 4 7.62 -6.60 8.31
C PHE A 4 8.58 -6.06 9.37
N ALA A 5 9.52 -6.88 9.81
CA ALA A 5 10.61 -6.45 10.68
C ALA A 5 11.91 -6.39 9.87
N PRO A 6 12.66 -5.27 9.87
CA PRO A 6 13.94 -5.18 9.16
C PRO A 6 14.95 -6.26 9.57
N THR A 7 14.83 -6.74 10.81
CA THR A 7 15.67 -7.81 11.37
C THR A 7 15.38 -9.19 10.80
N SER A 8 14.40 -9.34 9.91
CA SER A 8 14.01 -10.61 9.34
C SER A 8 13.73 -10.47 7.84
N SER A 9 14.65 -10.99 7.02
CA SER A 9 14.49 -11.04 5.56
C SER A 9 13.27 -11.86 5.13
N GLU A 10 12.97 -12.94 5.87
CA GLU A 10 11.76 -13.75 5.64
C GLU A 10 10.47 -12.93 5.82
N SER A 11 10.46 -11.99 6.77
CA SER A 11 9.27 -11.17 7.02
C SER A 11 8.95 -10.22 5.85
N ILE A 12 9.96 -9.64 5.20
CA ILE A 12 9.73 -8.80 4.02
C ILE A 12 9.32 -9.65 2.80
N ASP A 13 9.90 -10.84 2.63
CA ASP A 13 9.48 -11.77 1.58
C ASP A 13 8.02 -12.19 1.76
N THR A 14 7.61 -12.44 3.01
CA THR A 14 6.22 -12.73 3.37
C THR A 14 5.29 -11.57 3.04
N VAL A 15 5.66 -10.33 3.37
CA VAL A 15 4.86 -9.14 3.02
C VAL A 15 4.70 -9.01 1.50
N ILE A 16 5.76 -9.22 0.72
CA ILE A 16 5.71 -9.18 -0.74
C ILE A 16 4.77 -10.27 -1.28
N ASN A 17 4.86 -11.49 -0.75
CA ASN A 17 4.01 -12.61 -1.15
C ASN A 17 2.53 -12.36 -0.83
N VAL A 18 2.24 -11.88 0.39
CA VAL A 18 0.88 -11.51 0.80
C VAL A 18 0.34 -10.38 -0.07
N PHE A 19 1.15 -9.36 -0.37
CA PHE A 19 0.75 -8.30 -1.29
C PHE A 19 0.40 -8.85 -2.67
N ASN A 20 1.25 -9.70 -3.24
CA ASN A 20 1.02 -10.28 -4.56
C ASN A 20 -0.25 -11.13 -4.58
N PHE A 21 -0.50 -11.91 -3.52
CA PHE A 21 -1.74 -12.67 -3.35
C PHE A 21 -2.96 -11.74 -3.31
N ILE A 22 -2.92 -10.69 -2.49
CA ILE A 22 -4.01 -9.70 -2.41
C ILE A 22 -4.24 -9.04 -3.77
N ALA A 23 -3.17 -8.60 -4.44
CA ALA A 23 -3.25 -7.96 -5.74
C ALA A 23 -3.73 -8.90 -6.85
N TYR A 24 -3.57 -10.21 -6.69
CA TYR A 24 -4.12 -11.21 -7.61
C TYR A 24 -5.60 -11.47 -7.35
N GLN A 25 -6.00 -11.69 -6.09
CA GLN A 25 -7.37 -12.08 -5.73
C GLN A 25 -8.36 -10.91 -5.76
N PHE A 26 -7.92 -9.72 -5.35
CA PHE A 26 -8.78 -8.54 -5.23
C PHE A 26 -8.51 -7.59 -6.39
N ARG A 27 -8.82 -8.08 -7.60
CA ARG A 27 -8.85 -7.27 -8.83
C ARG A 27 -10.28 -6.90 -9.16
N ASP A 28 -10.47 -5.67 -9.63
CA ASP A 28 -11.77 -5.31 -10.19
C ASP A 28 -11.95 -5.93 -11.58
N THR A 29 -13.14 -5.73 -12.15
CA THR A 29 -13.49 -6.19 -13.51
C THR A 29 -12.60 -5.61 -14.62
N LYS A 30 -11.70 -4.66 -14.30
CA LYS A 30 -10.71 -4.05 -15.21
C LYS A 30 -9.27 -4.41 -14.82
N GLY A 31 -9.07 -5.34 -13.89
CA GLY A 31 -7.75 -5.83 -13.49
C GLY A 31 -6.97 -4.92 -12.54
N ARG A 32 -7.58 -3.88 -11.95
CA ARG A 32 -6.89 -2.92 -11.05
C ARG A 32 -6.93 -3.39 -9.60
N LYS A 33 -5.90 -3.01 -8.84
CA LYS A 33 -5.70 -3.40 -7.44
C LYS A 33 -6.75 -2.72 -6.55
N THR A 34 -7.62 -3.49 -5.90
CA THR A 34 -8.83 -2.93 -5.27
C THR A 34 -8.77 -2.74 -3.77
N LEU A 35 -7.67 -3.05 -3.08
CA LEU A 35 -7.62 -2.84 -1.63
C LEU A 35 -6.64 -1.72 -1.24
N PRO A 36 -7.05 -0.81 -0.33
CA PRO A 36 -6.13 0.15 0.25
C PRO A 36 -5.12 -0.60 1.12
N VAL A 37 -3.86 -0.59 0.71
CA VAL A 37 -2.74 -1.21 1.43
C VAL A 37 -1.70 -0.15 1.73
N VAL A 38 -1.00 -0.30 2.85
CA VAL A 38 0.21 0.42 3.21
C VAL A 38 1.24 -0.62 3.69
N ILE A 39 2.52 -0.35 3.44
CA ILE A 39 3.65 -1.17 3.91
C ILE A 39 4.27 -0.51 5.14
N VAL A 40 4.58 -1.30 6.15
CA VAL A 40 5.16 -0.80 7.40
C VAL A 40 6.37 -1.63 7.77
N ALA A 41 7.53 -0.98 7.91
CA ALA A 41 8.67 -1.55 8.61
C ALA A 41 8.51 -1.27 10.09
N ASN A 42 8.45 -2.31 10.92
CA ASN A 42 8.31 -2.19 12.37
C ASN A 42 9.60 -2.61 13.08
N LYS A 43 9.79 -2.13 14.31
CA LYS A 43 11.00 -2.34 15.14
C LYS A 43 12.24 -1.61 14.63
N VAL A 44 12.08 -0.41 14.05
CA VAL A 44 13.21 0.40 13.58
C VAL A 44 14.02 1.06 14.71
N ASP A 45 13.63 0.81 15.97
CA ASP A 45 14.43 1.14 17.16
C ASP A 45 15.64 0.24 17.36
N LEU A 46 15.63 -0.96 16.77
CA LEU A 46 16.75 -1.89 16.87
C LEU A 46 17.93 -1.43 16.02
N GLU A 47 19.13 -1.55 16.57
CA GLU A 47 20.35 -1.35 15.80
C GLU A 47 20.48 -2.48 14.76
N LEU A 48 20.49 -2.10 13.49
CA LEU A 48 20.51 -3.05 12.39
C LEU A 48 21.95 -3.27 11.92
N PRO A 49 22.41 -4.52 11.80
CA PRO A 49 23.59 -4.85 11.01
C PRO A 49 23.43 -4.37 9.56
N GLU A 50 24.55 -4.11 8.88
CA GLU A 50 24.58 -3.58 7.51
C GLU A 50 23.73 -4.43 6.53
N GLU A 51 23.79 -5.75 6.66
CA GLU A 51 23.00 -6.70 5.86
C GLU A 51 21.47 -6.55 6.03
N GLN A 52 21.00 -6.06 7.18
CA GLN A 52 19.58 -5.89 7.49
C GLN A 52 19.04 -4.52 7.04
N PHE A 53 19.91 -3.52 6.82
CA PHE A 53 19.51 -2.26 6.16
C PHE A 53 18.97 -2.49 4.75
N ALA A 54 19.45 -3.53 4.05
CA ALA A 54 18.91 -3.92 2.75
C ALA A 54 17.41 -4.27 2.82
N ASN A 55 16.91 -4.79 3.95
CA ASN A 55 15.48 -5.11 4.10
C ASN A 55 14.60 -3.86 4.14
N LEU A 56 15.06 -2.78 4.80
CA LEU A 56 14.39 -1.48 4.75
C LEU A 56 14.32 -0.94 3.33
N GLN A 57 15.46 -0.95 2.62
CA GLN A 57 15.54 -0.50 1.24
C GLN A 57 14.64 -1.33 0.30
N ARG A 58 14.60 -2.66 0.47
CA ARG A 58 13.71 -3.55 -0.28
C ARG A 58 12.24 -3.18 -0.05
N GLY A 59 11.82 -2.99 1.20
CA GLY A 59 10.46 -2.58 1.54
C GLY A 59 10.08 -1.22 0.94
N ALA A 60 10.94 -0.22 1.11
CA ALA A 60 10.73 1.12 0.58
C ALA A 60 10.66 1.14 -0.96
N THR A 61 11.56 0.42 -1.62
CA THR A 61 11.60 0.30 -3.09
C THR A 61 10.36 -0.39 -3.62
N PHE A 62 9.99 -1.52 -3.02
CA PHE A 62 8.79 -2.27 -3.40
C PHE A 62 7.51 -1.42 -3.31
N ALA A 63 7.37 -0.65 -2.23
CA ALA A 63 6.25 0.24 -2.01
C ALA A 63 6.24 1.39 -3.03
N LYS A 64 7.38 2.04 -3.24
CA LYS A 64 7.55 3.15 -4.19
C LYS A 64 7.17 2.76 -5.62
N GLU A 65 7.69 1.64 -6.13
CA GLU A 65 7.39 1.14 -7.49
C GLU A 65 5.90 0.88 -7.73
N ARG A 66 5.14 0.63 -6.65
CA ARG A 66 3.72 0.27 -6.72
C ARG A 66 2.80 1.41 -6.28
N GLY A 67 3.35 2.57 -5.94
CA GLY A 67 2.58 3.72 -5.42
C GLY A 67 1.90 3.42 -4.09
N ILE A 68 2.51 2.59 -3.25
CA ILE A 68 1.99 2.21 -1.93
C ILE A 68 2.67 3.08 -0.86
N PRO A 69 1.92 3.66 0.09
CA PRO A 69 2.52 4.34 1.23
C PRO A 69 3.42 3.41 2.06
N TYR A 70 4.56 3.92 2.49
CA TYR A 70 5.55 3.20 3.30
C TYR A 70 5.86 3.98 4.57
N PHE A 71 5.89 3.28 5.70
CA PHE A 71 6.16 3.88 7.01
C PHE A 71 7.19 3.06 7.78
N GLU A 72 8.04 3.76 8.54
CA GLU A 72 8.99 3.16 9.47
C GLU A 72 8.54 3.44 10.89
N THR A 73 8.39 2.37 11.67
CA THR A 73 7.70 2.42 12.96
C THR A 73 8.46 1.66 14.03
N SER A 74 8.28 2.10 15.27
CA SER A 74 8.67 1.36 16.46
C SER A 74 7.50 1.41 17.43
N ALA A 75 6.86 0.27 17.65
CA ALA A 75 5.84 0.16 18.69
C ALA A 75 6.40 0.36 20.11
N LEU A 76 7.71 0.14 20.31
CA LEU A 76 8.36 0.32 21.61
C LEU A 76 8.55 1.79 21.96
N THR A 77 8.93 2.61 20.98
CA THR A 77 9.21 4.04 21.17
C THR A 77 8.08 4.94 20.68
N GLU A 78 6.96 4.33 20.25
CA GLU A 78 5.80 4.98 19.62
C GLU A 78 6.12 5.76 18.32
N LYS A 79 7.36 5.69 17.85
CA LYS A 79 7.82 6.37 16.62
C LYS A 79 7.00 5.91 15.42
N GLY A 80 6.44 6.87 14.68
CA GLY A 80 5.79 6.67 13.38
C GLY A 80 4.46 5.92 13.42
N ILE A 81 3.94 5.58 14.60
CA ILE A 81 2.68 4.84 14.75
C ILE A 81 1.52 5.69 14.23
N ASP A 82 1.41 6.94 14.70
CA ASP A 82 0.34 7.86 14.27
C ASP A 82 0.38 8.12 12.77
N ASP A 83 1.57 8.29 12.19
CA ASP A 83 1.75 8.49 10.76
C ASP A 83 1.28 7.27 9.96
N ALA A 84 1.62 6.05 10.42
CA ALA A 84 1.21 4.82 9.75
C ALA A 84 -0.31 4.60 9.77
N PHE A 85 -0.96 4.88 10.90
CA PHE A 85 -2.43 4.78 11.02
C PHE A 85 -3.13 5.90 10.25
N THR A 86 -2.64 7.14 10.33
CA THR A 86 -3.17 8.27 9.57
C THR A 86 -3.05 8.02 8.08
N GLY A 87 -1.87 7.58 7.61
CA GLY A 87 -1.64 7.25 6.21
C GLY A 87 -2.52 6.10 5.70
N MET A 88 -2.82 5.11 6.55
CA MET A 88 -3.80 4.07 6.21
C MET A 88 -5.21 4.66 6.04
N ALA A 89 -5.65 5.54 6.95
CA ALA A 89 -6.95 6.20 6.88
C ALA A 89 -7.06 7.06 5.61
N GLU A 90 -6.04 7.86 5.30
CA GLU A 90 -5.96 8.65 4.08
C GLU A 90 -6.03 7.78 2.83
N ARG A 91 -5.32 6.65 2.81
CA ARG A 91 -5.37 5.71 1.68
C ARG A 91 -6.76 5.12 1.49
N ILE A 92 -7.48 4.79 2.57
CA ILE A 92 -8.88 4.33 2.51
C ILE A 92 -9.79 5.43 1.93
N VAL A 93 -9.62 6.68 2.37
CA VAL A 93 -10.40 7.82 1.86
C VAL A 93 -10.14 8.05 0.37
N ALA A 94 -8.88 8.03 -0.06
CA ALA A 94 -8.49 8.16 -1.46
C ALA A 94 -9.09 7.03 -2.31
N TRP A 95 -8.97 5.79 -1.83
CA TRP A 95 -9.54 4.61 -2.48
C TRP A 95 -11.07 4.70 -2.67
N LYS A 96 -11.81 5.15 -1.64
CA LYS A 96 -13.27 5.37 -1.75
C LYS A 96 -13.60 6.41 -2.83
N LYS A 97 -12.83 7.51 -2.90
CA LYS A 97 -13.00 8.55 -3.92
C LYS A 97 -12.70 8.03 -5.33
N GLU A 98 -11.67 7.20 -5.50
CA GLU A 98 -11.33 6.54 -6.77
C GLU A 98 -12.48 5.67 -7.28
N MET A 99 -13.12 4.88 -6.39
CA MET A 99 -14.25 4.04 -6.75
C MET A 99 -15.52 4.83 -7.12
N GLN A 100 -15.76 5.98 -6.49
CA GLN A 100 -16.94 6.80 -6.76
C GLN A 100 -16.86 7.59 -8.07
N LYS A 101 -15.66 8.01 -8.50
CA LYS A 101 -15.47 8.76 -9.75
C LYS A 101 -15.77 7.94 -11.01
N GLU A 102 -15.69 6.62 -10.92
CA GLU A 102 -15.81 5.74 -12.09
C GLU A 102 -17.21 5.59 -12.66
N PRO A 103 -18.26 5.34 -11.86
CA PRO A 103 -19.63 5.42 -12.33
C PRO A 103 -19.88 6.72 -13.09
N ASP A 104 -19.48 7.85 -12.51
CA ASP A 104 -19.70 9.19 -13.07
C ASP A 104 -19.00 9.38 -14.42
N ASP A 105 -17.74 8.94 -14.55
CA ASP A 105 -17.00 8.98 -15.82
C ASP A 105 -17.62 8.10 -16.89
N LEU A 106 -18.13 6.91 -16.53
CA LEU A 106 -18.81 6.02 -17.47
C LEU A 106 -20.12 6.64 -17.97
N PHE A 107 -20.94 7.18 -17.06
CA PHE A 107 -22.18 7.88 -17.39
C PHE A 107 -21.92 9.10 -18.29
N LYS A 108 -20.87 9.89 -17.99
CA LYS A 108 -20.49 11.05 -18.80
C LYS A 108 -20.03 10.65 -20.21
N LYS A 109 -19.26 9.55 -20.34
CA LYS A 109 -18.88 8.99 -21.65
C LYS A 109 -20.10 8.49 -22.43
N LEU A 110 -21.04 7.82 -21.78
CA LEU A 110 -22.27 7.31 -22.41
C LEU A 110 -23.15 8.47 -22.91
N LYS A 111 -23.35 9.51 -22.08
CA LYS A 111 -24.12 10.70 -22.43
C LYS A 111 -23.53 11.44 -23.64
N ARG A 112 -22.20 11.59 -23.71
CA ARG A 112 -21.51 12.17 -24.89
C ARG A 112 -21.74 11.34 -26.16
N LYS A 113 -21.75 10.01 -26.07
CA LYS A 113 -22.05 9.14 -27.22
C LYS A 113 -23.51 9.25 -27.67
N LEU A 114 -24.44 9.41 -26.74
CA LEU A 114 -25.87 9.56 -27.04
C LEU A 114 -26.22 10.94 -27.62
N GLN A 115 -25.48 11.99 -27.23
CA GLN A 115 -25.67 13.36 -27.70
C GLN A 115 -24.88 13.69 -28.99
N GLY A 116 -24.07 12.76 -29.49
CA GLY A 116 -23.24 12.92 -30.68
C GLY A 116 -23.78 12.22 -31.94
N LYS A 117 -25.11 12.03 -32.02
CA LYS A 117 -25.81 11.66 -33.26
C LYS A 117 -26.72 12.79 -33.70
#